data_AF-A0A4Z1R685-F1
#
_entry.id   AF-A0A4Z1R685-F1
#
_cell.length_a   1.000
_cell.length_b   1.000
_cell.length_c   1.000
_cell.angle_alpha   90.00
_cell.angle_beta   90.00
_cell.angle_gamma   90.00
#
_symmetry.space_group_name_H-M   'P 1'
#
loop_
_entity.id
_entity.type
_entity.pdbx_description
1 polymer ?
#
loop_
_entity_poly.entity_id
_entity_poly.type
_entity_poly.pdbx_seq_one_letter_code
_entity_poly.pdbx_strand_id
1 'polypeptide(L)'
;MSEILRSRVNERIQALGINPFEAERRAKLKRGYVNDLLIGKKDTMREKALPALAAALECDVGYLIGAQQTPTLAPAEWAGSMKLSGIAEAGAWREANSTDIPEESLPISPDPRYPPEKQRVFLVRGDHAAGLRISGGSIVFTVADGGYREGDVVVAKRNGVSGTSEISVRVVSGGALSTRPARGDANSYPLIDGEIIGRVVRAIVLFGEPN
;
A
#
# COMPACT_ATOMS: atom_id res chain seq x y z
N MET A 1 -11.23 -8.87 31.81
CA MET A 1 -10.12 -8.73 30.83
C MET A 1 -9.62 -10.09 30.35
N SER A 2 -9.29 -11.04 31.23
CA SER A 2 -8.83 -12.38 30.84
C SER A 2 -9.87 -13.19 30.06
N GLU A 3 -11.15 -13.06 30.40
CA GLU A 3 -12.25 -13.77 29.76
C GLU A 3 -12.48 -13.34 28.30
N ILE A 4 -12.39 -12.04 28.02
CA ILE A 4 -12.44 -11.48 26.66
C ILE A 4 -11.27 -12.03 25.84
N LEU A 5 -10.04 -11.96 26.38
CA LEU A 5 -8.85 -12.48 25.72
C LEU A 5 -8.99 -13.97 25.39
N ARG A 6 -9.45 -14.77 26.36
CA ARG A 6 -9.68 -16.21 26.18
C ARG A 6 -10.70 -16.48 25.08
N SER A 7 -11.82 -15.79 25.12
CA SER A 7 -12.90 -15.92 24.14
C SER A 7 -12.41 -15.61 22.72
N ARG A 8 -11.71 -14.48 22.55
CA ARG A 8 -11.17 -14.03 21.25
C ARG A 8 -10.08 -14.93 20.71
N VAL A 9 -9.19 -15.43 21.57
CA VAL A 9 -8.17 -16.42 21.16
C VAL A 9 -8.84 -17.70 20.68
N ASN A 10 -9.84 -18.20 21.41
CA ASN A 10 -10.57 -19.41 21.04
C ASN A 10 -11.34 -19.22 19.72
N GLU A 11 -12.00 -18.06 19.54
CA GLU A 11 -12.70 -17.68 18.31
C GLU A 11 -11.76 -17.75 17.08
N ARG A 12 -10.54 -17.20 17.20
CA ARG A 12 -9.56 -17.22 16.09
C ARG A 12 -8.99 -18.60 15.81
N ILE A 13 -8.69 -19.38 16.85
CA ILE A 13 -8.20 -20.76 16.69
C ILE A 13 -9.24 -21.59 15.92
N GLN A 14 -10.53 -21.46 16.29
CA GLN A 14 -11.62 -22.12 15.59
C GLN A 14 -11.78 -21.60 14.15
N ALA A 15 -11.75 -20.29 13.94
CA ALA A 15 -11.89 -19.69 12.61
C ALA A 15 -10.76 -20.07 11.64
N LEU A 16 -9.53 -20.21 12.15
CA LEU A 16 -8.36 -20.61 11.36
C LEU A 16 -8.24 -22.14 11.19
N GLY A 17 -9.05 -22.92 11.92
CA GLY A 17 -8.98 -24.38 11.90
C GLY A 17 -7.66 -24.95 12.41
N ILE A 18 -6.93 -24.19 13.25
CA ILE A 18 -5.65 -24.61 13.83
C ILE A 18 -5.86 -25.12 15.25
N ASN A 19 -4.88 -25.85 15.78
CA ASN A 19 -4.89 -26.23 17.21
C ASN A 19 -4.09 -25.22 18.06
N PRO A 20 -4.30 -25.16 19.39
CA PRO A 20 -3.58 -24.24 20.27
C PRO A 20 -2.05 -24.39 20.21
N PHE A 21 -1.54 -25.61 20.01
CA PHE A 21 -0.09 -25.87 19.89
C PHE A 21 0.50 -25.31 18.60
N GLU A 22 -0.27 -25.29 17.50
CA GLU A 22 0.12 -24.66 16.25
C GLU A 22 0.14 -23.14 16.39
N ALA A 23 -0.84 -22.55 17.09
CA ALA A 23 -0.82 -21.13 17.42
C ALA A 23 0.44 -20.77 18.24
N GLU A 24 0.80 -21.58 19.25
CA GLU A 24 2.03 -21.42 20.02
C GLU A 24 3.29 -21.53 19.15
N ARG A 25 3.33 -22.53 18.26
CA ARG A 25 4.45 -22.76 17.35
C ARG A 25 4.64 -21.58 16.40
N ARG A 26 3.55 -21.07 15.81
CA ARG A 26 3.56 -19.88 14.93
C ARG A 26 4.02 -18.63 15.70
N ALA A 27 3.57 -18.48 16.94
CA ALA A 27 3.91 -17.36 17.82
C ALA A 27 5.31 -17.48 18.47
N LYS A 28 6.03 -18.59 18.26
CA LYS A 28 7.30 -18.91 18.95
C LYS A 28 7.17 -18.84 20.48
N LEU A 29 5.99 -19.20 21.00
CA LEU A 29 5.72 -19.24 22.44
C LEU A 29 6.09 -20.61 23.03
N LYS A 30 6.28 -20.65 24.34
CA LYS A 30 6.51 -21.91 25.07
C LYS A 30 5.31 -22.84 24.86
N ARG A 31 5.58 -24.13 24.65
CA ARG A 31 4.54 -25.15 24.55
C ARG A 31 3.64 -25.16 25.80
N GLY A 32 2.32 -25.20 25.61
CA GLY A 32 1.30 -25.16 26.65
C GLY A 32 0.90 -23.75 27.11
N TYR A 33 1.56 -22.69 26.61
CA TYR A 33 1.29 -21.31 27.03
C TYR A 33 -0.11 -20.81 26.64
N VAL A 34 -0.57 -21.11 25.42
CA VAL A 34 -1.93 -20.76 24.95
C VAL A 34 -2.94 -21.72 25.59
N ASN A 35 -2.59 -22.99 25.76
CA ASN A 35 -3.47 -23.94 26.44
C ASN A 35 -3.75 -23.53 27.90
N ASP A 36 -2.72 -23.09 28.65
CA ASP A 36 -2.86 -22.60 30.03
C ASP A 36 -3.76 -21.35 30.14
N LEU A 37 -3.78 -20.50 29.10
CA LEU A 37 -4.69 -19.36 28.98
C LEU A 37 -6.15 -19.83 28.73
N LEU A 38 -6.33 -20.80 27.84
CA LEU A 38 -7.65 -21.35 27.46
C LEU A 38 -8.33 -22.10 28.61
N ILE A 39 -7.58 -22.87 29.39
CA ILE A 39 -8.12 -23.60 30.55
C ILE A 39 -8.22 -22.74 31.81
N GLY A 40 -7.81 -21.47 31.75
CA GLY A 40 -7.90 -20.52 32.85
C GLY A 40 -6.89 -20.73 33.98
N LYS A 41 -5.80 -21.47 33.75
CA LYS A 41 -4.66 -21.47 34.68
C LYS A 41 -3.92 -20.14 34.69
N LYS A 42 -4.06 -19.36 33.62
CA LYS A 42 -3.42 -18.06 33.45
C LYS A 42 -4.42 -17.01 33.00
N ASP A 43 -4.51 -15.92 33.75
CA ASP A 43 -5.42 -14.80 33.43
C ASP A 43 -4.74 -13.64 32.70
N THR A 44 -3.41 -13.60 32.69
CA THR A 44 -2.65 -12.52 32.07
C THR A 44 -1.60 -13.05 31.11
N MET A 45 -1.49 -12.41 29.96
CA MET A 45 -0.36 -12.62 29.05
C MET A 45 0.72 -11.56 29.30
N ARG A 46 1.98 -11.96 29.08
CA ARG A 46 3.08 -10.99 29.10
C ARG A 46 2.90 -10.04 27.91
N GLU A 47 3.16 -8.75 28.13
CA GLU A 47 3.03 -7.70 27.13
C GLU A 47 3.76 -8.06 25.81
N LYS A 48 5.00 -8.57 25.91
CA LYS A 48 5.77 -9.02 24.73
C LYS A 48 5.20 -10.24 24.00
N ALA A 49 4.40 -11.07 24.66
CA ALA A 49 3.85 -12.29 24.08
C ALA A 49 2.56 -12.03 23.30
N LEU A 50 1.87 -10.92 23.59
CA LEU A 50 0.57 -10.59 23.02
C LEU A 50 0.65 -10.23 21.52
N PRO A 51 1.62 -9.41 21.04
CA PRO A 51 1.81 -9.17 19.61
C PRO A 51 2.18 -10.44 18.83
N ALA A 52 3.04 -11.29 19.40
CA ALA A 52 3.45 -12.54 18.76
C ALA A 52 2.27 -13.50 18.57
N LEU A 53 1.37 -13.57 19.56
CA LEU A 53 0.15 -14.37 19.46
C LEU A 53 -0.86 -13.75 18.49
N ALA A 54 -1.03 -12.43 18.50
CA ALA A 54 -1.92 -11.73 17.55
C ALA A 54 -1.51 -12.00 16.09
N ALA A 55 -0.22 -11.89 15.79
CA ALA A 55 0.33 -12.22 14.47
C ALA A 55 0.08 -13.69 14.07
N ALA A 56 0.28 -14.63 15.00
CA ALA A 56 0.02 -16.05 14.76
C ALA A 56 -1.46 -16.39 14.50
N LEU A 57 -2.37 -15.60 15.07
CA LEU A 57 -3.83 -15.71 14.95
C LEU A 57 -4.42 -14.83 13.84
N GLU A 58 -3.55 -14.24 13.01
CA GLU A 58 -3.93 -13.37 11.90
C GLU A 58 -4.88 -12.24 12.35
N CYS A 59 -4.56 -11.61 13.49
CA CYS A 59 -5.36 -10.54 14.07
C CYS A 59 -4.47 -9.48 14.77
N ASP A 60 -5.10 -8.46 15.34
CA ASP A 60 -4.45 -7.40 16.10
C ASP A 60 -4.58 -7.59 17.61
N VAL A 61 -3.65 -7.00 18.35
CA VAL A 61 -3.71 -6.89 19.82
C VAL A 61 -5.01 -6.24 20.28
N GLY A 62 -5.48 -5.20 19.60
CA GLY A 62 -6.73 -4.50 19.89
C GLY A 62 -7.96 -5.43 19.83
N TYR A 63 -7.97 -6.39 18.91
CA TYR A 63 -9.03 -7.41 18.87
C TYR A 63 -8.93 -8.37 20.07
N LEU A 64 -7.73 -8.85 20.38
CA LEU A 64 -7.51 -9.77 21.50
C LEU A 64 -7.90 -9.18 22.86
N ILE A 65 -7.65 -7.89 23.08
CA ILE A 65 -7.99 -7.21 24.34
C ILE A 65 -9.43 -6.66 24.37
N GLY A 66 -10.16 -6.76 23.26
CA GLY A 66 -11.53 -6.27 23.13
C GLY A 66 -11.66 -4.75 22.90
N ALA A 67 -10.57 -4.06 22.59
CA ALA A 67 -10.60 -2.67 22.13
C ALA A 67 -11.24 -2.55 20.72
N GLN A 68 -11.23 -3.63 19.95
CA GLN A 68 -11.80 -3.75 18.62
C GLN A 68 -12.72 -4.98 18.53
N GLN A 69 -13.79 -4.87 17.73
CA GLN A 69 -14.77 -5.96 17.55
C GLN A 69 -14.48 -6.89 16.38
N THR A 70 -13.82 -6.37 15.33
CA THR A 70 -13.53 -7.12 14.10
C THR A 70 -12.05 -7.51 14.08
N PRO A 71 -11.66 -8.77 13.79
CA PRO A 71 -10.26 -9.12 13.68
C PRO A 71 -9.67 -8.48 12.43
N THR A 72 -8.87 -7.44 12.62
CA THR A 72 -7.95 -6.92 11.61
C THR A 72 -6.62 -7.62 11.81
N LEU A 73 -5.93 -8.03 10.75
CA LEU A 73 -4.49 -8.27 10.86
C LEU A 73 -3.91 -7.02 11.51
N ALA A 74 -3.05 -7.17 12.54
CA ALA A 74 -2.44 -6.06 13.26
C ALA A 74 -2.23 -4.86 12.32
N PRO A 75 -2.59 -3.62 12.72
CA PRO A 75 -1.92 -2.48 12.14
C PRO A 75 -0.49 -2.64 12.64
N ALA A 76 0.28 -3.51 11.98
CA ALA A 76 1.69 -3.41 11.99
C ALA A 76 1.92 -1.96 11.61
N GLU A 77 2.47 -1.19 12.55
CA GLU A 77 2.90 0.18 12.33
C GLU A 77 3.54 0.21 10.94
N TRP A 78 2.75 0.66 9.96
CA TRP A 78 3.07 0.64 8.54
C TRP A 78 3.87 -0.58 8.01
N ALA A 79 3.36 -1.83 8.14
CA ALA A 79 4.02 -3.04 7.57
C ALA A 79 4.25 -3.03 6.05
N GLY A 80 3.79 -2.03 5.34
CA GLY A 80 4.64 -1.44 4.34
C GLY A 80 4.36 0.03 4.28
N SER A 81 5.33 0.86 4.65
CA SER A 81 5.26 2.27 4.32
C SER A 81 5.82 2.40 2.90
N MET A 82 4.96 2.73 1.95
CA MET A 82 5.41 3.01 0.59
C MET A 82 5.99 4.43 0.56
N LYS A 83 7.24 4.56 0.11
CA LYS A 83 7.86 5.86 -0.13
C LYS A 83 7.39 6.45 -1.45
N LEU A 84 7.11 7.74 -1.48
CA LEU A 84 6.89 8.48 -2.72
C LEU A 84 8.11 8.32 -3.63
N SER A 85 7.87 7.75 -4.81
CA SER A 85 8.88 7.58 -5.85
C SER A 85 9.04 8.82 -6.73
N GLY A 86 8.10 9.77 -6.63
CA GLY A 86 8.15 11.04 -7.34
C GLY A 86 6.80 11.73 -7.45
N ILE A 87 6.80 12.85 -8.16
CA ILE A 87 5.61 13.63 -8.51
C ILE A 87 5.30 13.43 -9.98
N ALA A 88 4.07 13.02 -10.28
CA ALA A 88 3.56 12.90 -11.64
C ALA A 88 2.75 14.15 -12.01
N GLU A 89 3.27 14.96 -12.93
CA GLU A 89 2.70 16.22 -13.40
C GLU A 89 3.11 16.46 -14.86
N ALA A 90 2.15 16.46 -15.77
CA ALA A 90 2.44 16.69 -17.19
C ALA A 90 2.91 18.13 -17.44
N GLY A 91 3.96 18.30 -18.24
CA GLY A 91 4.56 19.60 -18.56
C GLY A 91 5.54 20.13 -17.52
N ALA A 92 5.67 19.49 -16.35
CA ALA A 92 6.61 19.89 -15.32
C ALA A 92 7.95 19.15 -15.47
N TRP A 93 8.97 19.88 -15.91
CA TRP A 93 10.34 19.37 -16.07
C TRP A 93 11.15 19.59 -14.79
N ARG A 94 11.69 18.50 -14.24
CA ARG A 94 12.46 18.52 -12.99
C ARG A 94 13.83 17.89 -13.17
N GLU A 95 14.81 18.41 -12.45
CA GLU A 95 16.13 17.77 -12.34
C GLU A 95 16.03 16.46 -11.55
N ALA A 96 16.87 15.48 -11.88
CA ALA A 96 16.83 14.14 -11.27
C ALA A 96 16.97 14.13 -9.73
N ASN A 97 17.58 15.18 -9.16
CA ASN A 97 17.83 15.32 -7.72
C ASN A 97 17.01 16.45 -7.08
N SER A 98 15.88 16.86 -7.68
CA SER A 98 15.06 17.92 -7.10
C SER A 98 14.55 17.53 -5.70
N THR A 99 14.70 18.41 -4.72
CA THR A 99 14.17 18.26 -3.34
C THR A 99 12.64 18.37 -3.24
N ASP A 100 11.94 18.38 -4.37
CA ASP A 100 10.48 18.54 -4.46
C ASP A 100 9.70 17.30 -4.01
N ILE A 101 10.36 16.15 -3.91
CA ILE A 101 9.73 14.89 -3.49
C ILE A 101 9.75 14.85 -1.95
N PRO A 102 8.59 14.83 -1.28
CA PRO A 102 8.56 14.62 0.16
C PRO A 102 9.22 13.28 0.50
N GLU A 103 10.19 13.27 1.42
CA GLU A 103 10.80 12.02 1.93
C GLU A 103 9.84 11.21 2.83
N GLU A 104 8.60 11.70 2.97
CA GLU A 104 7.58 11.14 3.82
C GLU A 104 7.15 9.76 3.32
N SER A 105 7.06 8.82 4.27
CA SER A 105 6.57 7.48 4.00
C SER A 105 5.05 7.47 4.17
N LEU A 106 4.33 7.00 3.16
CA LEU A 106 2.88 6.98 3.20
C LEU A 106 2.39 5.82 4.07
N PRO A 107 1.28 5.99 4.81
CA PRO A 107 0.70 4.94 5.65
C PRO A 107 -0.05 3.90 4.81
N ILE A 108 0.57 3.39 3.75
CA ILE A 108 -0.07 2.52 2.75
C ILE A 108 0.82 1.34 2.42
N SER A 109 0.33 0.14 2.71
CA SER A 109 1.00 -1.11 2.40
C SER A 109 1.06 -1.40 0.90
N PRO A 110 2.16 -2.04 0.41
CA PRO A 110 2.21 -2.64 -0.91
C PRO A 110 1.03 -3.58 -1.15
N ASP A 111 0.58 -3.66 -2.40
CA ASP A 111 -0.45 -4.61 -2.81
C ASP A 111 0.13 -6.04 -2.79
N PRO A 112 -0.44 -6.98 -2.02
CA PRO A 112 0.12 -8.32 -1.87
C PRO A 112 0.07 -9.16 -3.15
N ARG A 113 -0.69 -8.73 -4.18
CA ARG A 113 -0.76 -9.42 -5.48
C ARG A 113 0.50 -9.23 -6.33
N TYR A 114 1.37 -8.28 -5.98
CA TYR A 114 2.57 -7.95 -6.74
C TYR A 114 3.82 -7.96 -5.84
N PRO A 115 5.00 -8.32 -6.38
CA PRO A 115 6.24 -8.22 -5.61
C PRO A 115 6.51 -6.77 -5.16
N PRO A 116 6.78 -6.50 -3.87
CA PRO A 116 6.95 -5.15 -3.35
C PRO A 116 8.01 -4.31 -4.10
N GLU A 117 9.09 -4.93 -4.54
CA GLU A 117 10.19 -4.28 -5.27
C GLU A 117 9.81 -3.79 -6.67
N LYS A 118 8.71 -4.27 -7.23
CA LYS A 118 8.15 -3.82 -8.51
C LYS A 118 7.11 -2.73 -8.33
N GLN A 119 6.73 -2.40 -7.10
CA GLN A 119 5.70 -1.42 -6.80
C GLN A 119 6.33 -0.06 -6.54
N ARG A 120 5.68 0.99 -7.06
CA ARG A 120 6.06 2.38 -6.84
C ARG A 120 4.81 3.22 -6.62
N VAL A 121 4.97 4.35 -5.94
CA VAL A 121 3.86 5.29 -5.70
C VAL A 121 4.26 6.69 -6.12
N PHE A 122 3.33 7.41 -6.76
CA PHE A 122 3.55 8.78 -7.22
C PHE A 122 2.43 9.68 -6.74
N LEU A 123 2.78 10.90 -6.31
CA LEU A 123 1.82 11.96 -6.05
C LEU A 123 1.45 12.63 -7.37
N VAL A 124 0.16 12.71 -7.68
CA VAL A 124 -0.33 13.42 -8.86
C VAL A 124 -0.51 14.89 -8.52
N ARG A 125 0.11 15.77 -9.31
CA ARG A 125 -0.13 17.22 -9.29
C ARG A 125 -0.72 17.68 -10.61
N GLY A 126 -1.62 18.65 -10.55
CA GLY A 126 -2.38 19.12 -11.71
C GLY A 126 -3.49 18.18 -12.16
N ASP A 127 -4.15 18.55 -13.25
CA ASP A 127 -5.38 17.90 -13.74
C ASP A 127 -5.17 17.06 -15.01
N HIS A 128 -3.92 16.78 -15.41
CA HIS A 128 -3.60 16.09 -16.67
C HIS A 128 -4.15 14.66 -16.78
N ALA A 129 -4.57 14.06 -15.67
CA ALA A 129 -5.16 12.72 -15.62
C ALA A 129 -6.62 12.72 -15.10
N ALA A 130 -7.24 13.89 -14.92
CA ALA A 130 -8.56 14.00 -14.30
C ALA A 130 -9.68 13.32 -15.11
N GLY A 131 -9.57 13.26 -16.44
CA GLY A 131 -10.45 12.49 -17.32
C GLY A 131 -10.35 10.96 -17.12
N LEU A 132 -9.33 10.48 -16.42
CA LEU A 132 -9.20 9.09 -15.95
C LEU A 132 -9.72 8.90 -14.52
N ARG A 133 -10.37 9.92 -13.96
CA ARG A 133 -10.77 9.99 -12.55
C ARG A 133 -9.57 9.95 -11.58
N ILE A 134 -8.43 10.46 -12.02
CA ILE A 134 -7.22 10.65 -11.21
C ILE A 134 -6.98 12.15 -11.11
N SER A 135 -7.48 12.77 -10.04
CA SER A 135 -7.37 14.22 -9.81
C SER A 135 -6.03 14.60 -9.19
N GLY A 136 -5.69 15.89 -9.23
CA GLY A 136 -4.61 16.44 -8.41
C GLY A 136 -4.79 16.07 -6.93
N GLY A 137 -3.69 15.75 -6.26
CA GLY A 137 -3.67 15.22 -4.89
C GLY A 137 -3.84 13.71 -4.78
N SER A 138 -4.16 13.00 -5.88
CA SER A 138 -4.21 11.54 -5.87
C SER A 138 -2.84 10.91 -5.69
N ILE A 139 -2.79 9.75 -5.04
CA ILE A 139 -1.61 8.87 -5.03
C ILE A 139 -1.89 7.70 -5.97
N VAL A 140 -1.03 7.52 -6.97
CA VAL A 140 -1.12 6.41 -7.92
C VAL A 140 -0.11 5.32 -7.59
N PHE A 141 -0.56 4.07 -7.62
CA PHE A 141 0.23 2.87 -7.42
C PHE A 141 0.55 2.27 -8.77
N THR A 142 1.82 2.02 -9.02
CA THR A 142 2.28 1.43 -10.27
C THR A 142 3.02 0.13 -10.05
N VAL A 143 2.92 -0.77 -11.01
CA VAL A 143 3.70 -2.01 -11.06
C VAL A 143 4.55 -2.03 -12.32
N ALA A 144 5.84 -2.32 -12.17
CA ALA A 144 6.78 -2.53 -13.26
C ALA A 144 6.80 -4.02 -13.68
N ASP A 145 5.82 -4.44 -14.49
CA ASP A 145 5.65 -5.83 -14.95
C ASP A 145 6.09 -6.08 -16.40
N GLY A 146 6.46 -5.03 -17.15
CA GLY A 146 7.13 -5.15 -18.45
C GLY A 146 6.22 -5.49 -19.64
N GLY A 147 4.89 -5.36 -19.49
CA GLY A 147 3.93 -5.57 -20.57
C GLY A 147 2.78 -4.58 -20.49
N TYR A 148 2.71 -3.65 -21.45
CA TYR A 148 1.67 -2.61 -21.52
C TYR A 148 0.85 -2.78 -22.78
N ARG A 149 -0.46 -2.53 -22.68
CA ARG A 149 -1.45 -2.72 -23.75
C ARG A 149 -2.14 -1.40 -24.08
N GLU A 150 -2.74 -1.34 -25.26
CA GLU A 150 -3.65 -0.26 -25.64
C GLU A 150 -4.71 -0.05 -24.54
N GLY A 151 -4.88 1.19 -24.10
CA GLY A 151 -5.80 1.57 -23.04
C GLY A 151 -5.22 1.48 -21.62
N ASP A 152 -4.03 0.91 -21.42
CA ASP A 152 -3.42 0.89 -20.09
C ASP A 152 -3.08 2.31 -19.62
N VAL A 153 -3.43 2.58 -18.37
CA VAL A 153 -2.99 3.79 -17.67
C VAL A 153 -1.62 3.50 -17.06
N VAL A 154 -0.66 4.37 -17.32
CA VAL A 154 0.74 4.19 -16.93
C VAL A 154 1.30 5.47 -16.32
N VAL A 155 2.35 5.34 -15.52
CA VAL A 155 3.26 6.44 -15.23
C VAL A 155 4.44 6.32 -16.17
N ALA A 156 4.74 7.41 -16.88
CA ALA A 156 5.82 7.47 -17.83
C ALA A 156 6.77 8.63 -17.48
N LYS A 157 8.04 8.42 -17.82
CA LYS A 157 9.11 9.41 -17.73
C LYS A 157 9.51 9.82 -19.14
N ARG A 158 9.62 11.12 -19.38
CA ARG A 158 10.21 11.68 -20.60
C ARG A 158 11.45 12.47 -20.22
N ASN A 159 12.57 12.19 -20.88
CA ASN A 159 13.80 12.93 -20.67
C ASN A 159 13.77 14.22 -21.48
N GLY A 160 14.18 15.31 -20.84
CA GLY A 160 14.27 16.64 -21.43
C GLY A 160 15.71 17.01 -21.74
N VAL A 161 15.90 18.29 -22.06
CA VAL A 161 17.24 18.85 -22.22
C VAL A 161 17.91 19.04 -20.85
N SER A 162 19.25 19.05 -20.83
CA SER A 162 20.06 19.38 -19.65
C SER A 162 19.78 18.53 -18.40
N GLY A 163 19.46 17.24 -18.58
CA GLY A 163 19.26 16.31 -17.46
C GLY A 163 17.92 16.46 -16.72
N THR A 164 17.00 17.25 -17.26
CA THR A 164 15.63 17.33 -16.74
C THR A 164 14.79 16.14 -17.18
N SER A 165 13.74 15.84 -16.44
CA SER A 165 12.75 14.85 -16.83
C SER A 165 11.35 15.25 -16.38
N GLU A 166 10.37 14.87 -17.18
CA GLU A 166 8.95 14.97 -16.86
C GLU A 166 8.45 13.58 -16.47
N ILE A 167 7.81 13.45 -15.31
CA ILE A 167 7.08 12.24 -14.92
C ILE A 167 5.60 12.57 -14.99
N SER A 168 4.79 11.75 -15.65
CA SER A 168 3.36 12.02 -15.80
C SER A 168 2.52 10.75 -15.91
N VAL A 169 1.23 10.86 -15.57
CA VAL A 169 0.24 9.80 -15.78
C VAL A 169 -0.28 9.91 -17.22
N ARG A 170 -0.26 8.79 -17.94
CA ARG A 170 -0.59 8.72 -19.37
C ARG A 170 -1.45 7.49 -19.66
N VAL A 171 -2.14 7.50 -20.80
CA VAL A 171 -2.78 6.33 -21.40
C VAL A 171 -1.96 5.91 -22.61
N VAL A 172 -1.66 4.62 -22.70
CA VAL A 172 -1.10 4.01 -23.91
C VAL A 172 -2.19 4.02 -24.97
N SER A 173 -2.01 4.79 -26.04
CA SER A 173 -2.94 4.76 -27.17
C SER A 173 -2.28 4.97 -28.52
N GLY A 174 -2.52 4.06 -29.47
CA GLY A 174 -2.07 4.18 -30.85
C GLY A 174 -0.56 4.35 -31.00
N GLY A 175 0.24 3.73 -30.13
CA GLY A 175 1.70 3.88 -30.12
C GLY A 175 2.19 5.21 -29.50
N ALA A 176 1.31 5.95 -28.84
CA ALA A 176 1.62 7.18 -28.12
C ALA A 176 1.21 7.11 -26.64
N LEU A 177 1.73 8.05 -25.86
CA LEU A 177 1.40 8.29 -24.46
C LEU A 177 0.63 9.59 -24.34
N SER A 178 -0.65 9.50 -24.01
CA SER A 178 -1.58 10.65 -23.98
C SER A 178 -2.01 11.01 -22.56
N THR A 179 -2.14 12.31 -22.28
CA THR A 179 -2.86 12.78 -21.09
C THR A 179 -4.36 12.73 -21.35
N ARG A 180 -5.14 12.83 -20.28
CA ARG A 180 -6.61 12.88 -20.32
C ARG A 180 -7.05 13.88 -19.26
N PRO A 181 -6.95 15.19 -19.53
CA PRO A 181 -7.43 16.18 -18.58
C PRO A 181 -8.96 16.21 -18.51
N ALA A 182 -9.52 16.77 -17.44
CA ALA A 182 -10.97 16.96 -17.34
C ALA A 182 -11.49 18.05 -18.30
N ARG A 183 -10.62 19.03 -18.63
CA ARG A 183 -10.89 20.13 -19.56
C ARG A 183 -9.61 20.46 -20.34
N GLY A 184 -9.77 20.93 -21.58
CA GLY A 184 -8.65 21.27 -22.46
C GLY A 184 -8.13 20.10 -23.29
N ASP A 185 -7.06 20.35 -24.03
CA ASP A 185 -6.53 19.40 -25.00
C ASP A 185 -5.61 18.36 -24.35
N ALA A 186 -5.70 17.13 -24.85
CA ALA A 186 -4.79 16.07 -24.46
C ALA A 186 -3.41 16.32 -25.09
N ASN A 187 -2.39 16.48 -24.25
CA ASN A 187 -1.00 16.42 -24.69
C ASN A 187 -0.60 14.96 -24.87
N SER A 188 0.02 14.64 -26.01
CA SER A 188 0.55 13.30 -26.30
C SER A 188 1.98 13.37 -26.85
N TYR A 189 2.74 12.30 -26.65
CA TYR A 189 4.01 12.10 -27.34
C TYR A 189 4.19 10.63 -27.75
N PRO A 190 4.96 10.33 -28.80
CA PRO A 190 5.26 8.95 -29.22
C PRO A 190 5.80 8.09 -28.08
N LEU A 191 5.43 6.81 -28.01
CA LEU A 191 5.90 5.90 -26.97
C LEU A 191 7.44 5.82 -26.93
N ILE A 192 8.10 5.93 -28.09
CA ILE A 192 9.56 5.90 -28.21
C ILE A 192 10.27 7.09 -27.54
N ASP A 193 9.56 8.21 -27.34
CA ASP A 193 10.11 9.40 -26.71
C ASP A 193 10.02 9.35 -25.18
N GLY A 194 9.49 8.28 -24.60
CA GLY A 194 9.41 8.11 -23.15
C GLY A 194 9.62 6.68 -22.68
N GLU A 195 9.91 6.57 -21.39
CA GLU A 195 10.07 5.32 -20.67
C GLU A 195 8.82 5.09 -19.82
N ILE A 196 8.17 3.94 -19.94
CA ILE A 196 7.10 3.58 -19.01
C ILE A 196 7.72 3.05 -17.72
N ILE A 197 7.48 3.76 -16.62
CA ILE A 197 7.96 3.39 -15.28
C ILE A 197 7.13 2.23 -14.72
N GLY A 198 5.82 2.25 -14.94
CA GLY A 198 4.92 1.19 -14.49
C GLY A 198 3.47 1.45 -14.82
N ARG A 199 2.68 0.38 -14.83
CA ARG A 199 1.24 0.41 -15.07
C ARG A 199 0.50 0.78 -13.79
N VAL A 200 -0.44 1.72 -13.87
CA VAL A 200 -1.27 2.12 -12.74
C VAL A 200 -2.24 0.98 -12.42
N VAL A 201 -2.14 0.45 -11.21
CA VAL A 201 -3.01 -0.63 -10.71
C VAL A 201 -4.05 -0.12 -9.71
N ARG A 202 -3.79 1.04 -9.11
CA ARG A 202 -4.68 1.68 -8.13
C ARG A 202 -4.40 3.18 -8.09
N ALA A 203 -5.45 3.98 -7.89
CA ALA A 203 -5.34 5.39 -7.52
C ALA A 203 -6.17 5.59 -6.25
N ILE A 204 -5.66 6.37 -5.31
CA ILE A 204 -6.39 6.74 -4.09
C ILE A 204 -6.35 8.26 -3.94
N VAL A 205 -7.42 8.80 -3.36
CA VAL A 205 -7.46 10.18 -2.88
C VAL A 205 -7.42 10.12 -1.37
N LEU A 206 -6.47 10.82 -0.76
CA LEU A 206 -6.44 10.99 0.69
C LEU A 206 -7.43 12.11 1.04
N PHE A 207 -8.45 11.78 1.82
CA PHE A 207 -9.39 12.77 2.36
C PHE A 207 -9.00 13.05 3.82
N GLY A 208 -8.49 14.27 4.10
CA GLY A 208 -8.07 14.77 5.41
C GLY A 208 -6.60 15.24 5.44
N GLU A 209 -6.21 16.37 6.03
CA GLU A 209 -6.96 17.30 6.88
C GLU A 209 -7.57 18.51 6.14
N PRO A 210 -8.76 18.97 6.56
CA PRO A 210 -9.23 20.32 6.28
C PRO A 210 -8.50 21.33 7.19
N ASN A 211 -8.03 22.44 6.61
CA ASN A 211 -7.99 23.71 7.33
C ASN A 211 -9.31 24.44 7.06
#